data_AF-A0A8J8DAE4-F1
#
_entry.id   AF-A0A8J8DAE4-F1
#
_cell.length_a   1.000
_cell.length_b   1.000
_cell.length_c   1.000
_cell.angle_alpha   90.00
_cell.angle_beta   90.00
_cell.angle_gamma   90.00
#
_symmetry.space_group_name_H-M   'P 1'
#
loop_
_entity.id
_entity.type
_entity.pdbx_description
1 polymer ?
#
loop_
_entity_poly.entity_id
_entity_poly.type
_entity_poly.pdbx_seq_one_letter_code
_entity_poly.pdbx_strand_id
1 'polypeptide(L)'
;PELEGKPVIVLSNNDGCIISRSDEAKKLGVEMAGPYFKAKPIIEKHNVTTFSSNYNLYGDLSWRVMETLRMMFGKENVEVYSVDEAFVNLDFIPKEKINEVAFKIREIVEMWTGIKVSVGVAPTKVLAKAANRL
;
A
#
# COMPACT_ATOMS: atom_id res chain seq x y z
N PRO A 1 -0.39 16.83 2.18
CA PRO A 1 0.79 17.70 2.41
C PRO A 1 1.09 17.97 3.89
N GLU A 2 0.11 18.37 4.71
CA GLU A 2 0.36 18.82 6.09
C GLU A 2 0.84 17.74 7.07
N LEU A 3 0.57 16.47 6.76
CA LEU A 3 0.96 15.31 7.56
C LEU A 3 2.16 14.55 6.98
N GLU A 4 2.77 15.04 5.90
CA GLU A 4 3.98 14.44 5.35
C GLU A 4 5.10 14.44 6.40
N GLY A 5 5.74 13.28 6.61
CA GLY A 5 6.80 13.12 7.61
C GLY A 5 6.35 13.20 9.07
N LYS A 6 5.04 13.12 9.35
CA LYS A 6 4.48 13.11 10.72
C LYS A 6 3.94 11.71 11.07
N PRO A 7 3.97 11.31 12.36
CA PRO A 7 3.42 10.04 12.78
C PRO A 7 1.89 10.06 12.68
N VAL A 8 1.37 9.21 11.80
CA VAL A 8 -0.06 8.98 11.57
C VAL A 8 -0.40 7.51 11.80
N ILE A 9 -1.59 7.25 12.38
CA ILE A 9 -2.22 5.94 12.48
C ILE A 9 -3.68 5.97 12.04
N VAL A 10 -4.19 4.82 11.62
CA VAL A 10 -5.61 4.60 11.29
C VAL A 10 -6.15 3.46 12.14
N LEU A 11 -7.32 3.64 12.73
CA LEU A 11 -7.98 2.68 13.60
C LEU A 11 -9.04 1.86 12.85
N SER A 12 -9.40 0.70 13.40
CA SER A 12 -10.45 -0.19 12.89
C SER A 12 -11.85 0.42 13.03
N ASN A 13 -12.87 -0.32 12.57
CA ASN A 13 -14.25 -0.04 12.98
C ASN A 13 -14.34 0.01 14.52
N ASN A 14 -15.08 0.98 15.03
CA ASN A 14 -15.21 1.28 16.46
C ASN A 14 -13.90 1.66 17.18
N ASP A 15 -12.86 2.04 16.43
CA ASP A 15 -11.59 2.54 16.96
C ASP A 15 -10.87 1.59 17.94
N GLY A 16 -11.10 0.28 17.80
CA GLY A 16 -10.59 -0.73 18.74
C GLY A 16 -9.11 -1.10 18.54
N CYS A 17 -8.67 -1.22 17.28
CA CYS A 17 -7.32 -1.65 16.92
C CYS A 17 -6.67 -0.73 15.90
N ILE A 18 -5.33 -0.69 15.89
CA ILE A 18 -4.55 0.05 14.90
C ILE A 18 -4.39 -0.82 13.65
N ILE A 19 -5.00 -0.39 12.54
CA ILE A 19 -5.05 -1.18 11.28
C ILE A 19 -4.12 -0.64 10.20
N SER A 20 -3.52 0.53 10.40
CA SER A 20 -2.46 1.07 9.56
C SER A 20 -1.63 2.07 10.35
N ARG A 21 -0.35 2.18 10.01
CA ARG A 21 0.60 3.10 10.64
C ARG A 21 1.63 3.58 9.61
N SER A 22 1.94 4.86 9.69
CA SER A 22 3.11 5.47 9.02
C SER A 22 4.42 4.87 9.52
N ASP A 23 5.49 5.04 8.74
CA ASP A 23 6.84 4.64 9.16
C ASP A 23 7.32 5.45 10.37
N GLU A 24 6.91 6.71 10.48
CA GLU A 24 7.14 7.57 11.63
C GLU A 24 6.50 7.00 12.90
N ALA A 25 5.23 6.60 12.84
CA ALA A 25 4.55 5.96 13.97
C ALA A 25 5.16 4.59 14.32
N LYS A 26 5.58 3.82 13.31
CA LYS A 26 6.30 2.55 13.50
C LYS A 26 7.63 2.76 14.22
N LYS A 27 8.42 3.78 13.87
CA LYS A 27 9.69 4.12 14.55
C LYS A 27 9.50 4.49 16.01
N LEU A 28 8.34 5.08 16.35
CA LEU A 28 7.99 5.37 17.74
C LEU A 28 7.65 4.11 18.54
N GLY A 29 7.40 2.96 17.90
CA GLY A 29 7.05 1.71 18.58
C GLY A 29 5.55 1.41 18.61
N VAL A 30 4.72 2.15 17.86
CA VAL A 30 3.29 1.86 17.74
C VAL A 30 3.10 0.57 16.93
N GLU A 31 2.63 -0.51 17.55
CA GLU A 31 2.49 -1.82 16.89
C GLU A 31 1.34 -1.88 15.87
N MET A 32 1.51 -2.74 14.85
CA MET A 32 0.44 -3.05 13.88
C MET A 32 -0.54 -4.05 14.48
N ALA A 33 -1.83 -3.91 14.21
CA ALA A 33 -2.91 -4.76 14.71
C ALA A 33 -3.04 -4.81 16.26
N GLY A 34 -2.34 -3.92 16.96
CA GLY A 34 -2.43 -3.79 18.42
C GLY A 34 -3.71 -3.05 18.86
N PRO A 35 -4.25 -3.34 20.06
CA PRO A 35 -5.38 -2.58 20.61
C PRO A 35 -5.01 -1.11 20.86
N TYR A 36 -5.85 -0.18 20.41
CA TYR A 36 -5.61 1.26 20.50
C TYR A 36 -5.37 1.72 21.94
N PHE A 37 -6.16 1.23 22.90
CA PHE A 37 -6.05 1.62 24.30
C PHE A 37 -4.68 1.31 24.91
N LYS A 38 -4.00 0.25 24.45
CA LYS A 38 -2.65 -0.11 24.92
C LYS A 38 -1.58 0.84 24.37
N ALA A 39 -1.78 1.34 23.16
CA ALA A 39 -0.88 2.28 22.51
C ALA A 39 -1.19 3.75 22.88
N LYS A 40 -2.32 4.04 23.55
CA LYS A 40 -2.73 5.40 23.92
C LYS A 40 -1.62 6.22 24.62
N PRO A 41 -0.84 5.67 25.59
CA PRO A 41 0.22 6.44 26.22
C PRO A 41 1.32 6.89 25.25
N ILE A 42 1.69 6.06 24.27
CA ILE A 42 2.74 6.39 23.30
C ILE A 42 2.24 7.36 22.23
N ILE A 43 0.96 7.26 21.88
CA ILE A 43 0.25 8.12 20.93
C ILE A 43 0.16 9.54 21.50
N GLU A 44 -0.31 9.68 22.73
CA GLU A 44 -0.43 10.98 23.42
C GLU A 44 0.94 11.61 23.67
N LYS A 45 1.93 10.82 24.14
CA LYS A 45 3.28 11.31 24.40
C LYS A 45 3.96 11.95 23.18
N HIS A 46 3.70 11.42 21.98
CA HIS A 46 4.36 11.87 20.75
C HIS A 46 3.41 12.62 19.79
N ASN A 47 2.20 13.00 20.23
CA ASN A 47 1.18 13.64 19.39
C ASN A 47 0.95 12.92 18.05
N VAL A 48 0.81 11.60 18.10
CA VAL A 48 0.53 10.78 16.90
C VAL A 48 -0.87 11.11 16.38
N THR A 49 -0.94 11.55 15.12
CA THR A 49 -2.23 11.88 14.49
C THR A 49 -3.02 10.59 14.27
N THR A 50 -4.26 10.57 14.73
CA THR A 50 -5.08 9.36 14.77
C THR A 50 -6.38 9.59 13.99
N PHE A 51 -6.68 8.70 13.05
CA PHE A 51 -7.93 8.72 12.27
C PHE A 51 -8.72 7.43 12.46
N SER A 52 -10.05 7.54 12.50
CA SER A 52 -10.93 6.38 12.30
C SER A 52 -10.86 5.92 10.84
N SER A 53 -11.11 4.63 10.59
CA SER A 53 -11.13 4.08 9.24
C SER A 53 -12.21 4.69 8.35
N ASN A 54 -11.87 4.96 7.08
CA ASN A 54 -12.80 5.30 6.01
C ASN A 54 -12.69 4.33 4.83
N TYR A 55 -13.37 3.18 4.93
CA TYR A 55 -13.28 2.11 3.93
C TYR A 55 -13.82 2.49 2.56
N ASN A 56 -14.79 3.41 2.48
CA ASN A 56 -15.29 3.89 1.18
C ASN A 56 -14.20 4.63 0.42
N LEU A 57 -13.49 5.53 1.11
CA LEU A 57 -12.34 6.23 0.53
C LEU A 57 -11.24 5.25 0.13
N TYR A 58 -10.89 4.30 1.00
CA TYR A 58 -9.82 3.33 0.69
C TYR A 58 -10.19 2.42 -0.48
N GLY A 59 -11.47 2.03 -0.59
CA GLY A 59 -12.00 1.24 -1.70
C GLY A 59 -11.95 2.00 -3.03
N ASP A 60 -12.34 3.29 -3.05
CA ASP A 60 -12.22 4.13 -4.25
C ASP A 60 -10.76 4.30 -4.68
N LEU A 61 -9.85 4.55 -3.73
CA LEU A 61 -8.41 4.66 -3.99
C LEU A 61 -7.81 3.35 -4.53
N SER A 62 -8.15 2.22 -3.89
CA SER A 62 -7.77 0.88 -4.35
C SER A 62 -8.25 0.64 -5.77
N TRP A 63 -9.53 0.91 -6.06
CA TRP A 63 -10.09 0.73 -7.38
C TRP A 63 -9.33 1.52 -8.46
N ARG A 64 -8.94 2.77 -8.18
CA ARG A 64 -8.15 3.59 -9.12
C ARG A 64 -6.77 3.00 -9.40
N VAL A 65 -6.09 2.46 -8.39
CA VAL A 65 -4.79 1.79 -8.58
C VAL A 65 -4.97 0.54 -9.45
N MET A 66 -5.95 -0.30 -9.13
CA MET A 66 -6.20 -1.53 -9.89
C MET A 66 -6.63 -1.24 -11.33
N GLU A 67 -7.45 -0.21 -11.55
CA GLU A 67 -7.87 0.19 -12.89
C GLU A 67 -6.71 0.79 -13.69
N THR A 68 -5.80 1.53 -13.06
CA THR A 68 -4.56 2.00 -13.71
C THR A 68 -3.75 0.81 -14.24
N LEU A 69 -3.58 -0.25 -13.43
CA LEU A 69 -2.89 -1.47 -13.88
C LEU A 69 -3.64 -2.16 -15.05
N ARG A 70 -4.97 -2.23 -15.00
CA ARG A 70 -5.78 -2.82 -16.07
C ARG A 70 -5.73 -2.03 -17.37
N MET A 71 -5.65 -0.70 -17.29
CA MET A 71 -5.46 0.15 -18.47
C MET A 71 -4.09 -0.10 -19.11
N MET A 72 -3.06 -0.38 -18.31
CA MET A 72 -1.70 -0.64 -18.80
C MET A 72 -1.54 -2.04 -19.42
N PHE A 73 -2.12 -3.08 -18.81
CA PHE A 73 -1.84 -4.48 -19.16
C PHE A 73 -3.05 -5.26 -19.67
N GLY A 74 -4.25 -4.69 -19.61
CA GLY A 74 -5.51 -5.39 -19.89
C GLY A 74 -6.02 -6.17 -18.68
N LYS A 75 -7.35 -6.27 -18.57
CA LYS A 75 -8.05 -6.88 -17.43
C LYS A 75 -7.63 -8.34 -17.16
N GLU A 76 -7.40 -9.12 -18.22
CA GLU A 76 -7.04 -10.53 -18.12
C GLU A 76 -5.63 -10.77 -17.54
N ASN A 77 -4.77 -9.75 -17.57
CA ASN A 77 -3.41 -9.84 -17.05
C ASN A 77 -3.28 -9.29 -15.62
N VAL A 78 -4.35 -8.80 -15.00
CA VAL A 78 -4.32 -8.18 -13.66
C VAL A 78 -5.24 -8.93 -12.72
N GLU A 79 -4.64 -9.62 -11.76
CA GLU A 79 -5.34 -10.33 -10.69
C GLU A 79 -5.25 -9.51 -9.39
N VAL A 80 -6.39 -9.02 -8.91
CA VAL A 80 -6.49 -8.31 -7.63
C VAL A 80 -6.43 -9.34 -6.51
N TYR A 81 -5.41 -9.26 -5.65
CA TYR A 81 -5.18 -10.20 -4.55
C TYR A 81 -5.75 -9.67 -3.22
N SER A 82 -5.62 -8.36 -2.98
CA SER A 82 -6.17 -7.66 -1.81
C SER A 82 -6.55 -6.22 -2.17
N VAL A 83 -6.92 -5.41 -1.18
CA VAL A 83 -7.22 -3.98 -1.36
C VAL A 83 -5.99 -3.18 -1.83
N ASP A 84 -4.78 -3.62 -1.52
CA ASP A 84 -3.53 -2.92 -1.78
C ASP A 84 -2.53 -3.72 -2.64
N GLU A 85 -2.89 -4.94 -3.07
CA GLU A 85 -2.00 -5.83 -3.80
C GLU A 85 -2.67 -6.45 -5.04
N ALA A 86 -1.90 -6.55 -6.13
CA ALA A 86 -2.28 -7.26 -7.34
C ALA A 86 -1.08 -8.01 -7.95
N PHE A 87 -1.37 -9.08 -8.69
CA PHE A 87 -0.42 -9.75 -9.56
C PHE A 87 -0.66 -9.34 -11.01
N VAL A 88 0.40 -8.99 -11.71
CA VAL A 88 0.36 -8.64 -13.13
C VAL A 88 1.13 -9.69 -13.91
N ASN A 89 0.49 -10.31 -14.91
CA ASN A 89 1.18 -11.19 -15.85
C ASN A 89 2.00 -10.34 -16.82
N LEU A 90 3.30 -10.63 -16.92
CA LEU A 90 4.26 -9.95 -17.80
C LEU A 90 4.88 -10.90 -18.84
N ASP A 91 4.36 -12.11 -19.02
CA ASP A 91 4.95 -13.13 -19.91
C ASP A 91 5.06 -12.67 -21.38
N PHE A 92 4.22 -11.72 -21.80
CA PHE A 92 4.23 -11.12 -23.13
C PHE A 92 5.25 -9.98 -23.29
N ILE A 93 5.92 -9.58 -22.21
CA ILE A 93 6.94 -8.53 -22.20
C ILE A 93 8.33 -9.18 -22.33
N PRO A 94 9.18 -8.72 -23.27
CA PRO A 94 10.56 -9.18 -23.36
C PRO A 94 11.32 -8.99 -22.04
N LYS A 95 12.13 -9.97 -21.64
CA LYS A 95 12.79 -9.99 -20.32
C LYS A 95 13.67 -8.76 -20.08
N GLU A 96 14.27 -8.23 -21.14
CA GLU A 96 15.17 -7.08 -21.13
C GLU A 96 14.42 -5.78 -20.79
N LYS A 97 13.10 -5.75 -21.01
CA LYS A 97 12.22 -4.60 -20.77
C LYS A 97 11.47 -4.67 -19.43
N ILE A 98 11.54 -5.79 -18.72
CA ILE A 98 10.78 -5.99 -17.47
C ILE A 98 11.11 -4.91 -16.43
N ASN A 99 12.39 -4.57 -16.27
CA ASN A 99 12.79 -3.53 -15.32
C ASN A 99 12.20 -2.17 -15.71
N GLU A 100 12.25 -1.80 -16.99
CA GLU A 100 11.67 -0.55 -17.50
C GLU A 100 10.15 -0.51 -17.25
N VAL A 101 9.45 -1.62 -17.49
CA VAL A 101 8.01 -1.74 -17.22
C VAL A 101 7.72 -1.60 -15.73
N ALA A 102 8.52 -2.22 -14.85
CA ALA A 102 8.36 -2.09 -13.40
C ALA A 102 8.52 -0.64 -12.90
N PHE A 103 9.48 0.12 -13.45
CA PHE A 103 9.62 1.55 -13.15
C PHE A 103 8.42 2.35 -13.65
N LYS A 104 7.98 2.10 -14.89
CA LYS A 104 6.79 2.76 -15.46
C LYS A 104 5.53 2.51 -14.66
N ILE A 105 5.33 1.31 -14.11
CA ILE A 105 4.21 1.02 -13.21
C ILE A 105 4.24 1.97 -12.01
N ARG A 106 5.39 2.09 -11.34
CA ARG A 106 5.52 2.96 -10.16
C ARG A 106 5.22 4.41 -10.50
N GLU A 107 5.82 4.91 -11.58
CA GLU A 107 5.64 6.30 -12.02
C GLU A 107 4.19 6.61 -12.40
N ILE A 108 3.56 5.76 -13.22
CA ILE A 108 2.20 5.99 -13.71
C ILE A 108 1.19 5.87 -12.58
N VAL A 109 1.30 4.85 -11.73
CA VAL A 109 0.39 4.69 -10.59
C VAL A 109 0.50 5.87 -9.63
N GLU A 110 1.72 6.31 -9.29
CA GLU A 110 1.93 7.46 -8.41
C GLU A 110 1.38 8.74 -9.05
N MET A 111 1.67 8.99 -10.34
CA MET A 111 1.22 10.18 -11.05
C MET A 111 -0.30 10.26 -11.16
N TRP A 112 -0.98 9.14 -11.41
CA TRP A 112 -2.44 9.13 -11.67
C TRP A 112 -3.28 9.01 -10.41
N THR A 113 -2.75 8.38 -9.36
CA THR A 113 -3.52 8.09 -8.14
C THR A 113 -3.00 8.82 -6.90
N GLY A 114 -1.77 9.34 -6.95
CA GLY A 114 -1.07 9.88 -5.78
C GLY A 114 -0.55 8.80 -4.81
N ILE A 115 -0.67 7.52 -5.15
CA ILE A 115 -0.29 6.39 -4.29
C ILE A 115 1.05 5.82 -4.76
N LYS A 116 2.04 5.84 -3.87
CA LYS A 116 3.33 5.19 -4.07
C LYS A 116 3.16 3.68 -3.95
N VAL A 117 3.70 2.94 -4.93
CA VAL A 117 3.70 1.47 -4.94
C VAL A 117 5.11 0.90 -5.05
N SER A 118 5.25 -0.33 -4.58
CA SER A 118 6.47 -1.15 -4.74
C SER A 118 6.16 -2.33 -5.66
N VAL A 119 7.13 -2.72 -6.48
CA VAL A 119 6.95 -3.74 -7.53
C VAL A 119 8.02 -4.81 -7.38
N GLY A 120 7.60 -6.02 -7.00
CA GLY A 120 8.45 -7.22 -7.03
C GLY A 120 8.18 -8.03 -8.28
N VAL A 121 9.24 -8.44 -9.00
CA VAL A 121 9.11 -9.25 -10.23
C VAL A 121 9.88 -10.55 -10.07
N ALA A 122 9.21 -11.67 -10.36
CA ALA A 122 9.83 -12.99 -10.38
C ALA A 122 9.00 -13.98 -11.21
N PRO A 123 9.55 -15.17 -11.55
CA PRO A 123 8.84 -16.18 -12.35
C PRO A 123 7.58 -16.77 -11.72
N THR A 124 7.36 -16.58 -10.42
CA THR A 124 6.16 -17.07 -9.72
C THR A 124 5.61 -16.01 -8.78
N LYS A 125 4.29 -16.07 -8.51
CA LYS A 125 3.61 -15.14 -7.59
C LYS A 125 4.25 -15.10 -6.20
N VAL A 126 4.66 -16.26 -5.67
CA VAL A 126 5.30 -16.37 -4.34
C VAL A 126 6.65 -15.65 -4.34
N LEU A 127 7.49 -15.89 -5.35
CA LEU A 127 8.79 -15.23 -5.46
C LEU A 127 8.64 -13.72 -5.71
N ALA A 128 7.64 -13.31 -6.48
CA ALA A 128 7.36 -11.89 -6.75
C ALA A 128 6.94 -11.16 -5.48
N LYS A 129 6.06 -11.78 -4.67
CA LYS A 129 5.65 -11.26 -3.36
C LYS A 129 6.83 -11.17 -2.38
N ALA A 130 7.74 -12.14 -2.41
CA ALA A 130 8.96 -12.10 -1.61
C ALA A 130 9.94 -11.01 -2.06
N ALA A 131 10.12 -10.84 -3.38
CA ALA A 131 10.99 -9.81 -3.96
C ALA A 131 10.54 -8.39 -3.63
N ASN A 132 9.25 -8.17 -3.37
CA ASN A 132 8.72 -6.86 -2.94
C ASN A 132 9.15 -6.45 -1.51
N ARG A 133 9.82 -7.35 -0.77
CA ARG A 133 10.33 -7.10 0.59
C ARG A 133 11.86 -7.01 0.67
N LEU A 134 12.55 -7.25 -0.44
CA LEU A 134 14.01 -7.22 -0.58
C LEU A 134 14.45 -5.90 -1.19
#